data_AF-A0A523NHU4-F1
#
_entry.id   AF-A0A523NHU4-F1
#
_cell.length_a   1.000
_cell.length_b   1.000
_cell.length_c   1.000
_cell.angle_alpha   90.00
_cell.angle_beta   90.00
_cell.angle_gamma   90.00
#
_symmetry.space_group_name_H-M   'P 1'
#
loop_
_entity.id
_entity.type
_entity.pdbx_description
1 polymer ?
#
loop_
_entity_poly.entity_id
_entity_poly.type
_entity_poly.pdbx_seq_one_letter_code
_entity_poly.pdbx_strand_id
1 'polypeptide(L)'
;MAVAEKAKRNVQRKRKPKLMAVINEACTGCSGAPICITECPVDLCMYEVKNPHAPVFNLVVVDPLLCIGCNKCVTKGPMDTLLEGCPWDAIDMIPLEEYEEKYGVMPY
;
A
#
# COMPACT_ATOMS: atom_id res chain seq x y z
N MET A 1 4.39 -24.87 -7.08
CA MET A 1 3.58 -24.30 -8.18
C MET A 1 4.00 -22.85 -8.32
N ALA A 2 4.85 -22.52 -9.30
CA ALA A 2 5.28 -21.14 -9.52
C ALA A 2 4.14 -20.36 -10.17
N VAL A 3 3.48 -19.50 -9.40
CA VAL A 3 2.49 -18.57 -9.95
C VAL A 3 3.28 -17.52 -10.72
N ALA A 4 3.08 -17.47 -12.05
CA ALA A 4 3.73 -16.50 -12.92
C ALA A 4 3.64 -15.09 -12.34
N GLU A 5 4.80 -14.42 -12.18
CA GLU A 5 4.85 -13.01 -11.81
C GLU A 5 4.07 -12.20 -12.84
N LYS A 6 2.89 -11.72 -12.42
CA LYS A 6 2.05 -10.86 -13.24
C LYS A 6 2.78 -9.53 -13.35
N ALA A 7 3.09 -9.09 -14.57
CA ALA A 7 3.70 -7.79 -14.84
C ALA A 7 2.97 -6.69 -14.06
N LYS A 8 3.74 -5.87 -13.34
CA LYS A 8 3.21 -4.76 -12.56
C LYS A 8 2.49 -3.79 -13.50
N ARG A 9 1.33 -3.30 -13.07
CA ARG A 9 0.47 -2.42 -13.87
C ARG A 9 0.44 -1.06 -13.20
N ASN A 10 0.51 0.02 -13.97
CA ASN A 10 0.41 1.41 -13.48
C ASN A 10 -0.86 2.12 -13.97
N VAL A 11 -1.86 1.37 -14.44
CA VAL A 11 -3.07 1.94 -15.06
C VAL A 11 -4.13 2.18 -13.99
N GLN A 12 -4.79 3.34 -14.06
CA GLN A 12 -5.94 3.66 -13.21
C GLN A 12 -6.98 2.53 -13.23
N ARG A 13 -7.46 2.20 -12.03
CA ARG A 13 -8.40 1.10 -11.83
C ARG A 13 -9.75 1.41 -12.48
N LYS A 14 -10.24 0.52 -13.34
CA LYS A 14 -11.57 0.64 -13.98
C LYS A 14 -12.74 0.27 -13.07
N ARG A 15 -12.47 -0.31 -11.90
CA ARG A 15 -13.49 -0.83 -10.97
C ARG A 15 -13.16 -0.37 -9.55
N LYS A 16 -14.21 -0.08 -8.77
CA LYS A 16 -14.12 0.18 -7.33
C LYS A 16 -13.63 -1.09 -6.60
N PRO A 17 -12.48 -1.07 -5.91
CA PRO A 17 -12.10 -2.18 -5.04
C PRO A 17 -12.96 -2.18 -3.77
N LYS A 18 -13.00 -3.33 -3.08
CA LYS A 18 -13.73 -3.42 -1.81
C LYS A 18 -12.95 -2.85 -0.64
N LEU A 19 -11.62 -2.99 -0.68
CA LEU A 19 -10.70 -2.58 0.36
C LEU A 19 -9.71 -1.54 -0.17
N MET A 20 -9.25 -0.69 0.73
CA MET A 20 -8.32 0.40 0.48
C MET A 20 -7.21 0.35 1.53
N ALA A 21 -5.95 0.34 1.08
CA ALA A 21 -4.81 0.46 1.98
C ALA A 21 -4.61 1.93 2.35
N VAL A 22 -4.54 2.22 3.65
CA VAL A 22 -4.23 3.53 4.22
C VAL A 22 -3.01 3.37 5.10
N ILE A 23 -2.08 4.31 5.02
CA ILE A 23 -0.87 4.29 5.84
C ILE A 23 -1.01 5.33 6.95
N ASN A 24 -0.73 4.91 8.18
CA ASN A 24 -0.75 5.76 9.36
C ASN A 24 0.64 6.34 9.69
N GLU A 25 0.68 7.23 10.68
CA GLU A 25 1.90 7.94 11.09
C GLU A 25 2.97 7.04 11.73
N ALA A 26 2.64 5.80 12.11
CA ALA A 26 3.60 4.83 12.65
C ALA A 26 4.54 4.28 11.56
N CYS A 27 4.29 4.58 10.28
CA CYS A 27 5.15 4.17 9.20
C CYS A 27 6.52 4.86 9.26
N THR A 28 7.58 4.05 9.38
CA THR A 28 8.99 4.49 9.35
C THR A 28 9.67 4.22 8.01
N GLY A 29 8.90 3.86 6.98
CA GLY A 29 9.41 3.58 5.65
C GLY A 29 10.37 2.38 5.60
N CYS A 30 10.29 1.49 6.59
CA CYS A 30 11.22 0.36 6.78
C CYS A 30 12.70 0.77 6.64
N SER A 31 13.06 1.96 7.15
CA SER A 31 14.42 2.52 7.04
C SER A 31 14.94 2.67 5.59
N GLY A 32 14.07 3.02 4.65
CA GLY A 32 14.42 3.22 3.24
C GLY A 32 14.41 1.94 2.39
N ALA A 33 13.90 0.84 2.92
CA ALA A 33 13.65 -0.41 2.19
C ALA A 33 12.18 -0.85 2.31
N PRO A 34 11.23 -0.10 1.75
CA PRO A 34 9.80 -0.39 1.90
C PRO A 34 9.38 -1.62 1.09
N ILE A 35 9.21 -2.73 1.81
CA ILE A 35 8.77 -4.03 1.26
C ILE A 35 7.37 -3.91 0.61
N CYS A 36 6.51 -3.06 1.17
CA CYS A 36 5.18 -2.80 0.63
C CYS A 36 5.21 -2.19 -0.78
N ILE A 37 6.24 -1.42 -1.14
CA ILE A 37 6.41 -0.88 -2.50
C ILE A 37 6.96 -1.96 -3.44
N THR A 38 7.95 -2.74 -2.98
CA THR A 38 8.60 -3.76 -3.81
C THR A 38 7.66 -4.92 -4.15
N GLU A 39 6.87 -5.38 -3.19
CA GLU A 39 5.94 -6.50 -3.34
C GLU A 39 4.55 -6.10 -3.86
N CYS A 40 4.30 -4.80 -4.07
CA CYS A 40 3.04 -4.36 -4.63
C CYS A 40 2.91 -4.84 -6.09
N PRO A 41 1.80 -5.49 -6.48
CA PRO A 41 1.55 -5.91 -7.86
C PRO A 41 1.20 -4.74 -8.80
N VAL A 42 1.05 -3.52 -8.26
CA VAL A 42 0.72 -2.31 -8.99
C VAL A 42 1.90 -1.35 -8.87
N ASP A 43 2.45 -0.94 -10.01
CA ASP A 43 3.54 0.03 -10.06
C ASP A 43 3.03 1.39 -9.62
N LEU A 44 3.87 2.14 -8.89
CA LEU A 44 3.58 3.49 -8.38
C LEU A 44 2.38 3.58 -7.42
N CYS A 45 1.80 2.44 -7.04
CA CYS A 45 0.71 2.38 -6.07
C CYS A 45 1.10 2.90 -4.69
N MET A 46 2.38 2.82 -4.35
CA MET A 46 2.92 3.31 -3.08
C MET A 46 4.23 4.02 -3.34
N TYR A 47 4.48 5.12 -2.62
CA TYR A 47 5.69 5.94 -2.78
C TYR A 47 6.14 6.50 -1.43
N GLU A 48 7.44 6.74 -1.29
CA GLU A 48 8.00 7.36 -0.09
C GLU A 48 7.85 8.88 -0.12
N VAL A 49 7.45 9.44 1.01
CA VAL A 49 7.42 10.87 1.28
C VAL A 49 8.19 11.15 2.56
N LYS A 50 8.72 12.37 2.70
CA LYS A 50 9.38 12.77 3.93
C LYS A 50 8.35 12.93 5.05
N ASN A 51 8.55 12.28 6.19
CA ASN A 51 7.65 12.43 7.33
C ASN A 51 7.85 13.82 7.98
N PRO A 52 6.81 14.66 8.09
CA PRO A 52 6.93 15.97 8.73
C PRO A 52 7.13 15.88 10.26
N HIS A 53 6.66 14.82 10.90
CA HIS A 53 6.76 14.61 12.35
C HIS A 53 8.07 13.93 12.78
N ALA A 54 8.70 13.18 11.87
CA ALA A 54 9.96 12.49 12.12
C ALA A 54 10.91 12.65 10.93
N PRO A 55 11.70 13.75 10.85
CA PRO A 55 12.53 14.06 9.67
C PRO A 55 13.59 13.01 9.31
N VAL A 56 13.91 12.12 10.25
CA VAL A 56 14.86 11.02 10.11
C VAL A 56 14.26 9.83 9.35
N PHE A 57 12.94 9.68 9.38
CA PHE A 57 12.23 8.57 8.76
C PHE A 57 11.38 9.07 7.57
N ASN A 58 11.29 8.22 6.55
CA ASN A 58 10.31 8.41 5.48
C ASN A 58 8.99 7.76 5.88
N LEU A 59 7.90 8.29 5.36
CA LEU A 59 6.58 7.69 5.42
C LEU A 59 6.25 7.13 4.04
N VAL A 60 5.57 5.99 3.96
CA VAL A 60 5.03 5.52 2.68
C VAL A 60 3.60 6.05 2.54
N VAL A 61 3.23 6.50 1.35
CA VAL A 61 1.86 6.92 1.02
C VAL A 61 1.32 6.02 -0.07
N VAL A 62 0.04 5.68 0.02
CA VAL A 62 -0.67 4.89 -0.99
C VAL A 62 -1.35 5.84 -1.97
N ASP A 63 -1.14 5.65 -3.26
CA ASP A 63 -1.96 6.26 -4.30
C ASP A 63 -3.33 5.57 -4.32
N PRO A 64 -4.40 6.29 -3.97
CA PRO A 64 -5.71 5.69 -3.83
C PRO A 64 -6.37 5.40 -5.20
N LEU A 65 -5.91 6.01 -6.30
CA LEU A 65 -6.39 5.73 -7.68
C LEU A 65 -5.79 4.45 -8.26
N LEU A 66 -4.58 4.10 -7.84
CA LEU A 66 -3.87 2.92 -8.33
C LEU A 66 -4.10 1.69 -7.46
N CYS A 67 -4.29 1.86 -6.16
CA CYS A 67 -4.43 0.72 -5.26
C CYS A 67 -5.73 -0.06 -5.51
N ILE A 68 -5.57 -1.38 -5.63
CA ILE A 68 -6.62 -2.33 -6.01
C ILE A 68 -7.17 -3.14 -4.83
N GLY A 69 -6.73 -2.86 -3.59
CA GLY A 69 -7.19 -3.59 -2.41
C GLY A 69 -6.77 -5.07 -2.39
N CYS A 70 -5.55 -5.38 -2.84
CA CYS A 70 -5.08 -6.77 -2.97
C CYS A 70 -4.53 -7.40 -1.68
N ASN A 71 -4.41 -6.65 -0.58
CA ASN A 71 -3.84 -7.05 0.72
C ASN A 71 -2.42 -7.63 0.69
N LYS A 72 -1.71 -7.56 -0.45
CA LYS A 72 -0.34 -8.07 -0.55
C LYS A 72 0.65 -7.27 0.29
N CYS A 73 0.42 -5.97 0.44
CA CYS A 73 1.26 -5.09 1.27
C CYS A 73 1.27 -5.47 2.77
N VAL A 74 0.30 -6.25 3.24
CA VAL A 74 0.26 -6.76 4.63
C VAL A 74 0.50 -8.27 4.73
N THR A 75 0.39 -9.01 3.62
CA THR A 75 0.51 -10.48 3.62
C THR A 75 1.81 -11.00 3.03
N LYS A 76 2.48 -10.26 2.14
CA LYS A 76 3.73 -10.69 1.50
C LYS A 76 4.93 -9.97 2.09
N GLY A 77 5.87 -10.76 2.60
CA GLY A 77 7.20 -10.33 2.98
C GLY A 77 8.27 -10.67 1.94
N PRO A 78 9.53 -10.35 2.26
CA PRO A 78 10.66 -10.63 1.40
C PRO A 78 10.86 -12.16 1.29
N MET A 79 11.37 -12.62 0.14
CA MET A 79 11.52 -14.05 -0.16
C MET A 79 10.21 -14.86 -0.14
N ASP A 80 9.09 -14.24 -0.52
CA ASP A 80 7.75 -14.86 -0.55
C ASP A 80 7.32 -15.44 0.80
N THR A 81 7.83 -14.86 1.89
CA THR A 81 7.39 -15.18 3.25
C THR A 81 6.00 -14.61 3.50
N LEU A 82 5.18 -15.33 4.26
CA LEU A 82 3.88 -14.84 4.70
C LEU A 82 4.09 -13.94 5.92
N LEU A 83 3.70 -12.68 5.81
CA LEU A 83 3.61 -11.75 6.93
C LEU A 83 2.16 -11.70 7.43
N GLU A 84 1.98 -11.56 8.74
CA GLU A 84 0.68 -11.33 9.35
C GLU A 84 0.35 -9.82 9.48
N GLY A 85 1.12 -8.95 8.82
CA GLY A 85 0.92 -7.50 8.86
C GLY A 85 2.16 -6.70 8.50
N CYS A 86 2.04 -5.38 8.57
CA CYS A 86 3.20 -4.50 8.57
C CYS A 86 3.96 -4.67 9.90
N PRO A 87 5.31 -4.71 9.92
CA PRO A 87 6.07 -4.82 11.18
C PRO A 87 5.76 -3.71 12.20
N TRP A 88 5.33 -2.56 11.72
CA TRP A 88 4.96 -1.38 12.51
C TRP A 88 3.45 -1.25 12.71
N ASP A 89 2.68 -2.21 12.21
CA ASP A 89 1.23 -2.15 12.09
C ASP A 89 0.74 -0.82 11.49
N ALA A 90 1.48 -0.36 10.48
CA ALA A 90 1.29 0.97 9.92
C ALA A 90 0.36 1.01 8.69
N ILE A 91 -0.19 -0.13 8.28
CA ILE A 91 -1.01 -0.28 7.08
C ILE A 91 -2.39 -0.80 7.47
N ASP A 92 -3.37 0.08 7.37
CA ASP A 92 -4.77 -0.22 7.65
C ASP A 92 -5.50 -0.55 6.34
N MET A 93 -6.09 -1.74 6.27
CA MET A 93 -6.95 -2.15 5.16
C MET A 93 -8.41 -1.84 5.50
N ILE A 94 -8.89 -0.68 5.07
CA ILE A 94 -10.28 -0.24 5.35
C ILE A 94 -11.20 -0.47 4.15
N PRO A 95 -12.52 -0.59 4.33
CA PRO A 95 -13.48 -0.58 3.23
C PRO A 95 -13.38 0.70 2.40
N LEU A 96 -13.61 0.60 1.10
CA LEU A 96 -13.59 1.77 0.22
C LEU A 96 -14.66 2.81 0.61
N GLU A 97 -15.80 2.36 1.11
CA GLU A 97 -16.89 3.22 1.60
C GLU A 97 -16.39 4.13 2.73
N GLU A 98 -15.71 3.56 3.73
CA GLU A 98 -15.12 4.32 4.85
C GLU A 98 -14.00 5.26 4.37
N TYR A 99 -13.22 4.85 3.36
CA TYR A 99 -12.23 5.72 2.74
C TYR A 99 -12.87 6.93 2.04
N GLU A 100 -13.91 6.70 1.24
CA GLU A 100 -14.65 7.76 0.52
C GLU A 100 -15.36 8.72 1.50
N GLU A 101 -15.84 8.23 2.64
CA GLU A 101 -16.43 9.06 3.70
C GLU A 101 -15.39 9.99 4.36
N LYS A 102 -14.18 9.49 4.61
CA LYS A 102 -13.12 10.24 5.32
C LYS A 102 -12.35 11.19 4.41
N TYR A 103 -12.06 10.78 3.16
CA TYR A 103 -11.18 11.50 2.24
C TYR A 103 -11.89 12.04 0.99
N GLY A 104 -13.16 11.71 0.79
CA GLY A 104 -13.97 12.13 -0.36
C GLY A 104 -14.01 11.10 -1.49
N VAL A 105 -14.99 11.28 -2.39
CA VAL A 105 -15.20 10.40 -3.55
C VAL A 105 -14.14 10.66 -4.60
N MET A 106 -13.48 9.60 -5.07
CA MET A 106 -12.42 9.71 -6.07
C MET A 106 -12.92 9.51 -7.51
N PRO A 107 -12.25 10.10 -8.51
CA PRO A 107 -12.53 9.82 -9.91
C PRO A 107 -12.02 8.42 -10.27
N TYR A 108 -12.92 7.54 -10.68
CA TYR A 108 -12.61 6.17 -11.14
C TYR A 108 -12.48 6.10 -12.65
#